data_AF-A0A7S8II99-F1
#
_entry.id   AF-A0A7S8II99-F1
#
_cell.length_a   1.000
_cell.length_b   1.000
_cell.length_c   1.000
_cell.angle_alpha   90.00
_cell.angle_beta   90.00
_cell.angle_gamma   90.00
#
_symmetry.space_group_name_H-M   'P 1'
#
loop_
_entity.id
_entity.type
_entity.pdbx_description
1 polymer ?
#
loop_
_entity_poly.entity_id
_entity_poly.type
_entity_poly.pdbx_seq_one_letter_code
_entity_poly.pdbx_strand_id
1 'polypeptide(L)'
;MGMNIKNAAVEKLAREVAATTGETMTAAIQTALEERLERLHKQRDVAERKRQLRKILARLPAPPAGMTSDHGFLYDEFGLPK
;
A
#
# COMPACT_ATOMS: atom_id res chain seq x y z
N MET A 1 17.48 -4.55 25.98
CA MET A 1 17.89 -5.89 25.51
C MET A 1 18.40 -5.76 24.08
N GLY A 2 19.50 -6.44 23.73
CA GLY A 2 20.22 -6.21 22.46
C GLY A 2 20.05 -7.34 21.46
N MET A 3 19.86 -6.99 20.19
CA MET A 3 19.90 -7.92 19.05
C MET A 3 21.33 -8.01 18.53
N ASN A 4 21.87 -9.23 18.35
CA ASN A 4 23.19 -9.44 17.75
C ASN A 4 23.06 -9.92 16.30
N ILE A 5 23.51 -9.10 15.35
CA ILE A 5 23.47 -9.41 13.92
C ILE A 5 24.90 -9.55 13.40
N LYS A 6 25.37 -10.78 13.20
CA LYS A 6 26.69 -11.07 12.62
C LYS A 6 26.61 -11.18 11.10
N ASN A 7 26.40 -10.05 10.43
CA ASN A 7 26.35 -9.99 8.97
C ASN A 7 27.02 -8.71 8.46
N ALA A 8 28.13 -8.88 7.73
CA ALA A 8 28.94 -7.77 7.22
C ALA A 8 28.17 -6.86 6.23
N ALA A 9 27.25 -7.42 5.45
CA ALA A 9 26.42 -6.62 4.54
C ALA A 9 25.44 -5.71 5.31
N VAL A 10 24.85 -6.22 6.40
CA VAL A 10 23.95 -5.43 7.25
C VAL A 10 24.72 -4.30 7.95
N GLU A 11 25.93 -4.59 8.46
CA GLU A 11 26.76 -3.55 9.08
C GLU A 11 27.12 -2.45 8.08
N LYS A 12 27.53 -2.83 6.86
CA LYS A 12 27.85 -1.87 5.79
C LYS A 12 26.65 -0.97 5.48
N LEU A 13 25.47 -1.55 5.28
CA LEU A 13 24.23 -0.81 5.00
C LEU A 13 23.88 0.13 6.15
N ALA A 14 23.91 -0.34 7.39
CA ALA A 14 23.61 0.48 8.56
C ALA A 14 24.58 1.65 8.71
N ARG A 15 25.87 1.43 8.44
CA ARG A 15 26.89 2.48 8.48
C ARG A 15 26.69 3.52 7.38
N GLU A 16 26.35 3.08 6.16
CA GLU A 16 26.11 3.96 5.02
C GLU A 16 24.86 4.83 5.24
N VAL A 17 23.76 4.24 5.73
CA VAL A 17 22.54 4.99 6.07
C VAL A 17 22.84 5.99 7.18
N ALA A 18 23.45 5.56 8.28
CA ALA A 18 23.82 6.44 9.39
C ALA A 18 24.72 7.60 8.97
N ALA A 19 25.72 7.35 8.12
CA ALA A 19 26.60 8.40 7.61
C ALA A 19 25.86 9.39 6.70
N THR A 20 24.88 8.92 5.93
CA THR A 20 24.08 9.74 5.02
C THR A 20 23.03 10.57 5.76
N THR A 21 22.41 10.03 6.80
CA THR A 21 21.35 10.69 7.58
C THR A 21 21.88 11.50 8.76
N GLY A 22 23.14 11.29 9.16
CA GLY A 22 23.71 11.89 10.38
C GLY A 22 23.23 11.24 11.67
N GLU A 23 22.58 10.08 11.58
CA GLU A 23 22.03 9.33 12.71
C GLU A 23 23.03 8.32 13.26
N THR A 24 22.75 7.76 14.44
CA THR A 24 23.49 6.58 14.93
C THR A 24 23.08 5.34 14.13
N MET A 25 23.96 4.34 14.02
CA MET A 25 23.62 3.06 13.37
C MET A 25 22.37 2.41 13.96
N THR A 26 22.19 2.50 15.28
CA THR A 26 21.02 1.97 15.97
C THR A 26 19.74 2.71 15.57
N ALA A 27 19.79 4.04 15.52
CA ALA A 27 18.65 4.86 15.08
C ALA A 27 18.31 4.58 13.61
N ALA A 28 19.31 4.54 12.72
CA ALA A 28 19.13 4.21 11.31
C ALA A 28 18.48 2.82 11.11
N ILE A 29 18.92 1.81 11.87
CA ILE A 29 18.33 0.46 11.83
C ILE A 29 16.88 0.49 12.35
N GLN A 30 16.62 1.19 13.46
CA GLN A 30 15.29 1.31 14.02
C GLN A 30 14.32 1.94 13.02
N THR A 31 14.67 3.09 12.45
CA THR A 31 13.86 3.79 11.44
C THR A 31 13.58 2.89 10.23
N ALA A 32 14.60 2.21 9.69
CA ALA A 32 14.42 1.32 8.55
C ALA A 32 13.46 0.15 8.84
N LEU A 33 13.49 -0.40 10.06
CA LEU A 33 12.59 -1.47 10.50
C LEU A 33 11.15 -0.95 10.69
N GLU A 34 10.99 0.21 11.32
CA GLU A 34 9.69 0.85 11.53
C GLU A 34 9.01 1.15 10.20
N GLU A 35 9.72 1.77 9.26
CA GLU A 35 9.19 2.02 7.91
C GLU A 35 8.83 0.73 7.17
N ARG A 36 9.64 -0.33 7.31
CA ARG A 36 9.35 -1.61 6.66
C ARG A 36 8.09 -2.23 7.24
N LEU A 37 7.92 -2.18 8.56
CA LEU A 37 6.70 -2.64 9.23
C LEU A 37 5.49 -1.83 8.80
N GLU A 38 5.61 -0.51 8.72
CA GLU A 38 4.53 0.37 8.28
C GLU A 38 4.08 0.03 6.84
N ARG A 39 5.02 -0.13 5.91
CA ARG A 39 4.73 -0.54 4.54
C ARG A 39 4.01 -1.90 4.48
N LEU A 40 4.47 -2.88 5.27
CA LEU A 40 3.84 -4.21 5.33
C LEU A 40 2.44 -4.15 5.94
N HIS A 41 2.24 -3.36 7.00
CA HIS A 41 0.92 -3.17 7.61
C HIS A 41 -0.06 -2.49 6.66
N LYS A 42 0.36 -1.42 5.96
CA LYS A 42 -0.45 -0.75 4.93
C LYS A 42 -0.87 -1.73 3.83
N GLN A 43 0.05 -2.55 3.32
CA GLN A 43 -0.26 -3.56 2.31
C GLN A 43 -1.26 -4.62 2.83
N ARG A 44 -1.07 -5.09 4.07
CA ARG A 44 -1.97 -6.06 4.70
C ARG A 44 -3.39 -5.49 4.85
N ASP A 45 -3.51 -4.25 5.31
CA ASP A 45 -4.80 -3.57 5.49
C ASP A 45 -5.53 -3.38 4.16
N VAL A 46 -4.84 -2.93 3.11
CA VAL A 46 -5.43 -2.82 1.76
C VAL A 46 -5.92 -4.18 1.25
N ALA A 47 -5.12 -5.23 1.44
CA ALA A 47 -5.50 -6.58 1.03
C ALA A 47 -6.73 -7.07 1.83
N GLU A 48 -6.79 -6.79 3.12
CA GLU A 48 -7.91 -7.13 3.99
C GLU A 48 -9.19 -6.40 3.62
N ARG A 49 -9.10 -5.09 3.43
CA ARG A 49 -10.21 -4.25 2.98
C ARG A 49 -10.75 -4.72 1.63
N LYS A 50 -9.87 -5.07 0.68
CA LYS A 50 -10.27 -5.67 -0.61
C LYS A 50 -10.96 -7.04 -0.42
N ARG A 51 -10.55 -7.86 0.53
CA ARG A 51 -11.23 -9.14 0.85
C ARG A 51 -12.62 -8.88 1.43
N GLN A 52 -12.75 -7.94 2.36
CA GLN A 52 -14.03 -7.56 2.96
C GLN A 52 -14.99 -7.00 1.90
N LEU A 53 -14.52 -6.09 1.04
CA LEU A 53 -15.31 -5.54 -0.05
C LEU A 53 -15.83 -6.65 -0.99
N ARG A 54 -14.96 -7.59 -1.40
CA ARG A 54 -15.36 -8.74 -2.22
C ARG A 54 -16.42 -9.61 -1.55
N LYS A 55 -16.33 -9.83 -0.23
CA LYS A 55 -17.36 -10.56 0.51
C LYS A 55 -18.71 -9.83 0.51
N ILE A 56 -18.71 -8.51 0.56
CA ILE A 56 -19.94 -7.70 0.46
C ILE A 56 -20.51 -7.78 -0.96
N LEU A 57 -19.67 -7.54 -1.98
CA LEU A 57 -20.09 -7.59 -3.39
C LEU A 57 -20.65 -8.96 -3.78
N ALA A 58 -20.08 -10.05 -3.28
CA ALA A 58 -20.57 -11.41 -3.54
C ALA A 58 -21.97 -11.70 -2.95
N ARG A 59 -22.46 -10.86 -2.03
CA ARG A 59 -23.82 -10.97 -1.47
C ARG A 59 -24.85 -10.13 -2.22
N LEU A 60 -24.40 -9.22 -3.09
CA LEU A 60 -25.32 -8.37 -3.85
C LEU A 60 -25.92 -9.18 -5.01
N PRO A 61 -27.23 -9.01 -5.29
CA PRO A 61 -27.84 -9.60 -6.47
C PRO A 61 -27.25 -8.97 -7.74
N ALA A 62 -27.33 -9.69 -8.86
CA ALA A 62 -26.99 -9.13 -10.16
C ALA A 62 -27.84 -7.88 -10.42
N PRO A 63 -27.26 -6.83 -11.06
CA PRO A 63 -28.05 -5.67 -11.44
C PRO A 63 -29.19 -6.09 -12.39
N PRO A 64 -30.35 -5.42 -12.32
CA PRO A 64 -31.45 -5.67 -13.23
C PRO A 64 -31.01 -5.58 -14.71
N ALA A 65 -31.59 -6.43 -15.56
CA ALA A 65 -31.30 -6.40 -16.99
C ALA A 65 -31.62 -5.02 -17.58
N GLY A 66 -30.68 -4.47 -18.36
CA GLY A 66 -30.81 -3.15 -18.98
C GLY A 66 -30.43 -1.97 -18.08
N MET A 67 -30.12 -2.20 -16.79
CA MET A 67 -29.60 -1.14 -15.93
C MET A 67 -28.12 -0.88 -16.28
N THR A 68 -27.83 0.31 -16.79
CA THR A 68 -26.48 0.75 -17.10
C THR A 68 -26.21 2.12 -16.48
N SER A 69 -25.00 2.30 -15.94
CA SER A 69 -24.47 3.62 -15.58
C SER A 69 -23.87 4.35 -16.79
N ASP A 70 -23.97 3.75 -17.97
CA ASP A 70 -23.58 4.40 -19.22
C ASP A 70 -24.62 5.47 -19.57
N HIS A 71 -24.14 6.69 -19.65
CA HIS A 71 -24.92 7.87 -20.01
C HIS A 71 -24.45 8.47 -21.34
N GLY A 72 -23.70 7.72 -22.15
CA GLY A 72 -23.21 8.17 -23.46
C GLY A 72 -24.32 8.64 -24.41
N PHE A 73 -25.57 8.21 -24.18
CA PHE A 73 -26.72 8.73 -24.92
C PHE A 73 -27.05 10.21 -24.62
N LEU A 74 -26.66 10.74 -23.46
CA LEU A 74 -26.88 12.14 -23.05
C LEU A 74 -25.83 13.10 -23.63
N TYR A 75 -24.71 12.58 -24.12
CA TYR A 75 -23.59 13.39 -24.57
C TYR A 75 -23.26 13.16 -26.06
N ASP A 76 -22.68 14.16 -26.70
CA ASP A 76 -22.14 14.05 -28.06
C ASP A 76 -20.71 13.47 -28.07
N GLU A 77 -20.09 13.40 -29.25
CA GLU A 77 -18.73 12.88 -29.43
C GLU A 77 -17.65 13.72 -28.75
N PHE A 78 -17.96 14.97 -28.38
CA PHE A 78 -17.09 15.87 -27.63
C PHE A 78 -17.38 15.87 -26.13
N GLY A 79 -18.38 15.09 -25.68
CA GLY A 79 -18.79 15.00 -24.28
C GLY A 79 -19.71 16.15 -23.82
N LEU A 80 -20.30 16.91 -24.75
CA LEU A 80 -21.26 17.96 -24.44
C LEU A 80 -22.68 17.39 -24.37
N PRO A 81 -23.57 17.94 -23.53
CA PRO A 81 -24.97 17.55 -23.50
C PRO A 81 -25.63 17.73 -24.87
N LYS A 82 -26.36 16.70 -25.31
CA LYS A 82 -27.24 16.78 -26.47
C LYS A 82 -28.51 17.59 -26.19
#